data_AF-A0A9D5YP12-F1
#
_entry.id   AF-A0A9D5YP12-F1
#
_cell.length_a   1.000
_cell.length_b   1.000
_cell.length_c   1.000
_cell.angle_alpha   90.00
_cell.angle_beta   90.00
_cell.angle_gamma   90.00
#
_symmetry.space_group_name_H-M   'P 1'
#
loop_
_entity.id
_entity.type
_entity.pdbx_description
1 polymer ?
#
loop_
_entity_poly.entity_id
_entity_poly.type
_entity_poly.pdbx_seq_one_letter_code
_entity_poly.pdbx_strand_id
1 'polypeptide(L)'
;MQFGRRIRTVPENSLFQTDSENREGSHLSDEELVLLAKNGDTTAIELLVNRYKNFVRARSKSYFLVGADREDLIQEGMIGLYKAILSFNASRNVSFKTFAELCVTRHIISAVKMSTRQKHMPLNSYISLNKTDTGMDYIEYSGYSVEKSESNPEQIMIEKEDIIGIEGQIDKALSAFEAEVLMYYLSGMSYGRIAVCMNRDVKSVDNALQRIKRKLEKVLSR
;
A
#
# COMPACT_ATOMS: atom_id res chain seq x y z
N MET A 1 73.68 2.51 32.39
CA MET A 1 72.77 3.68 32.34
C MET A 1 71.89 3.56 31.10
N GLN A 2 70.57 3.67 31.31
CA GLN A 2 69.44 4.07 30.42
C GLN A 2 69.47 3.68 28.92
N PHE A 3 68.57 2.79 28.48
CA PHE A 3 67.17 3.02 28.07
C PHE A 3 67.02 3.75 26.73
N GLY A 4 66.64 2.99 25.69
CA GLY A 4 66.13 3.48 24.40
C GLY A 4 65.38 2.34 23.71
N ARG A 5 64.06 2.25 23.96
CA ARG A 5 63.18 1.17 23.47
C ARG A 5 62.99 1.29 21.96
N ARG A 6 63.17 0.18 21.24
CA ARG A 6 62.78 0.02 19.83
C ARG A 6 61.27 0.23 19.69
N ILE A 7 60.86 1.23 18.93
CA ILE A 7 59.50 1.32 18.38
C ILE A 7 59.41 0.21 17.32
N ARG A 8 58.69 -0.87 17.65
CA ARG A 8 58.25 -1.86 16.66
C ARG A 8 57.09 -1.25 15.90
N THR A 9 57.23 -1.24 14.58
CA THR A 9 56.18 -0.96 13.59
C THR A 9 54.93 -1.77 13.89
N VAL A 10 53.79 -1.09 14.01
CA VAL A 10 52.46 -1.72 14.04
C VAL A 10 52.04 -1.92 12.58
N PRO A 11 51.64 -3.12 12.14
CA PRO A 11 51.08 -3.29 10.81
C PRO A 11 49.67 -2.67 10.78
N GLU A 12 49.40 -1.90 9.73
CA GLU A 12 48.05 -1.46 9.34
C GLU A 12 47.16 -2.68 9.10
N ASN A 13 46.35 -3.03 10.10
CA ASN A 13 45.29 -4.02 9.91
C ASN A 13 44.12 -3.71 10.85
N SER A 14 43.30 -2.73 10.47
CA SER A 14 41.98 -2.51 11.07
C SER A 14 41.16 -1.61 10.16
N LEU A 15 40.54 -2.18 9.12
CA LEU A 15 39.36 -1.61 8.43
C LEU A 15 38.82 -2.51 7.32
N PHE A 16 38.83 -3.84 7.50
CA PHE A 16 38.10 -4.75 6.61
C PHE A 16 37.58 -5.95 7.40
N GLN A 17 36.57 -5.71 8.24
CA GLN A 17 35.66 -6.76 8.68
C GLN A 17 34.24 -6.20 8.61
N THR A 18 33.47 -6.73 7.64
CA THR A 18 32.01 -6.97 7.61
C THR A 18 31.43 -6.80 6.20
N ASP A 19 31.95 -7.54 5.21
CA ASP A 19 31.25 -7.74 3.91
C ASP A 19 30.55 -9.11 3.83
N SER A 20 30.39 -9.81 4.96
CA SER A 20 29.88 -11.19 4.99
C SER A 20 28.44 -11.36 5.51
N GLU A 21 27.76 -10.32 6.00
CA GLU A 21 26.39 -10.46 6.57
C GLU A 21 25.25 -10.04 5.62
N ASN A 22 25.55 -9.45 4.46
CA ASN A 22 24.53 -8.84 3.59
C ASN A 22 23.90 -9.77 2.53
N ARG A 23 24.15 -11.09 2.57
CA ARG A 23 23.67 -12.04 1.54
C ARG A 23 22.56 -12.98 1.98
N GLU A 24 22.24 -13.09 3.26
CA GLU A 24 21.19 -14.04 3.72
C GLU A 24 19.77 -13.51 3.52
N GLY A 25 19.58 -12.18 3.43
CA GLY A 25 18.27 -11.56 3.21
C GLY A 25 17.75 -11.59 1.77
N SER A 26 18.57 -11.97 0.78
CA SER A 26 18.16 -11.92 -0.64
C SER A 26 17.27 -13.09 -1.08
N HIS A 27 17.15 -14.14 -0.25
CA HIS A 27 16.36 -15.34 -0.56
C HIS A 27 14.99 -15.39 0.11
N LEU A 28 14.70 -14.50 1.06
CA LEU A 28 13.40 -14.44 1.74
C LEU A 28 12.32 -13.87 0.82
N SER A 29 11.14 -14.49 0.88
CA SER A 29 9.92 -14.00 0.23
C SER A 29 9.48 -12.65 0.80
N ASP A 30 8.63 -11.94 0.08
CA ASP A 30 8.12 -10.65 0.54
C ASP A 30 7.28 -10.82 1.82
N GLU A 31 6.47 -11.88 1.90
CA GLU A 31 5.62 -12.18 3.05
C GLU A 31 6.45 -12.49 4.32
N GLU A 32 7.56 -13.23 4.19
CA GLU A 32 8.47 -13.52 5.30
C GLU A 32 9.17 -12.25 5.81
N LEU A 33 9.67 -11.42 4.90
CA LEU A 33 10.30 -10.15 5.26
C LEU A 33 9.31 -9.21 5.95
N VAL A 34 8.05 -9.19 5.52
CA VAL A 34 7.01 -8.37 6.16
C VAL A 34 6.72 -8.85 7.58
N LEU A 35 6.72 -10.16 7.83
CA LEU A 35 6.54 -10.70 9.18
C LEU A 35 7.68 -10.28 10.10
N LEU A 36 8.94 -10.38 9.65
CA LEU A 36 10.11 -9.91 10.39
C LEU A 36 10.04 -8.40 10.66
N ALA A 37 9.72 -7.62 9.64
CA ALA A 37 9.57 -6.16 9.75
C ALA A 37 8.52 -5.76 10.80
N LYS A 38 7.38 -6.45 10.85
CA LYS A 38 6.32 -6.21 11.84
C LYS A 38 6.73 -6.59 13.26
N ASN A 39 7.69 -7.50 13.41
CA ASN A 39 8.30 -7.85 14.70
C ASN A 39 9.43 -6.90 15.13
N GLY A 40 9.66 -5.82 14.37
CA GLY A 40 10.64 -4.78 14.69
C GLY A 40 12.01 -4.96 14.03
N ASP A 41 12.17 -5.92 13.12
CA ASP A 41 13.41 -6.09 12.36
C ASP A 41 13.56 -4.95 11.32
N THR A 42 14.44 -4.00 11.62
CA THR A 42 14.72 -2.86 10.75
C THR A 42 15.43 -3.27 9.46
N THR A 43 16.25 -4.32 9.48
CA THR A 43 16.94 -4.84 8.31
C THR A 43 15.93 -5.40 7.30
N ALA A 44 14.89 -6.09 7.79
CA ALA A 44 13.80 -6.57 6.94
C ALA A 44 13.03 -5.41 6.28
N ILE A 45 12.79 -4.31 7.01
CA ILE A 45 12.19 -3.09 6.45
C ILE A 45 13.08 -2.52 5.34
N GLU A 46 14.38 -2.37 5.58
CA GLU A 46 15.33 -1.83 4.60
C GLU A 46 15.39 -2.68 3.33
N LEU A 47 15.39 -4.01 3.47
CA LEU A 47 15.37 -4.93 2.34
C LEU A 47 14.09 -4.76 1.49
N LEU A 48 12.91 -4.70 2.12
CA LEU A 48 11.64 -4.46 1.43
C LEU A 48 11.61 -3.10 0.74
N VAL A 49 12.02 -2.05 1.45
CA VAL A 49 12.10 -0.68 0.93
C VAL A 49 12.99 -0.62 -0.30
N ASN A 50 14.18 -1.25 -0.25
CA ASN A 50 15.09 -1.29 -1.38
C ASN A 50 14.54 -2.12 -2.56
N ARG A 51 13.90 -3.27 -2.28
CA ARG A 51 13.28 -4.14 -3.29
C ARG A 51 12.15 -3.43 -4.05
N TYR A 52 11.34 -2.63 -3.34
CA TYR A 52 10.18 -1.93 -3.91
C TYR A 52 10.46 -0.49 -4.36
N LYS A 53 11.66 0.05 -4.13
CA LYS A 53 12.02 1.44 -4.50
C LYS A 53 11.75 1.78 -5.96
N ASN A 54 12.15 0.90 -6.88
CA ASN A 54 11.95 1.11 -8.32
C ASN A 54 10.47 0.94 -8.71
N PHE A 55 9.75 0.07 -8.01
CA PHE A 55 8.31 -0.07 -8.17
C PHE A 55 7.58 1.24 -7.80
N VAL A 56 7.91 1.84 -6.64
CA VAL A 56 7.34 3.13 -6.22
C VAL A 56 7.64 4.24 -7.23
N ARG A 57 8.89 4.32 -7.71
CA ARG A 57 9.28 5.27 -8.75
C ARG A 57 8.48 5.10 -10.03
N ALA A 58 8.31 3.86 -10.50
CA ALA A 58 7.54 3.59 -11.70
C ALA A 58 6.08 4.05 -11.55
N ARG A 59 5.47 3.84 -10.37
CA ARG A 59 4.10 4.28 -10.08
C ARG A 59 3.95 5.79 -9.94
N SER A 60 4.97 6.46 -9.41
CA SER A 60 4.95 7.92 -9.25
C SER A 60 5.01 8.67 -10.58
N LYS A 61 5.60 8.08 -11.63
CA LYS A 61 5.78 8.72 -12.96
C LYS A 61 4.49 9.15 -13.64
N SER A 62 3.36 8.49 -13.37
CA SER A 62 2.07 8.81 -14.00
C SER A 62 1.33 9.96 -13.31
N TYR A 63 1.88 10.50 -12.22
CA TYR A 63 1.27 11.57 -11.44
C TYR A 63 2.14 12.82 -11.49
N PHE A 64 1.50 13.98 -11.35
CA PHE A 64 2.17 15.27 -11.33
C PHE A 64 1.61 16.13 -10.20
N LEU A 65 2.51 16.79 -9.47
CA LEU A 65 2.20 17.66 -8.35
C LEU A 65 2.59 19.09 -8.74
N VAL A 66 1.60 19.97 -8.90
CA VAL A 66 1.84 21.33 -9.40
C VAL A 66 2.59 22.17 -8.36
N GLY A 67 3.85 22.49 -8.65
CA GLY A 67 4.70 23.30 -7.78
C GLY A 67 5.52 22.48 -6.79
N ALA A 68 5.71 21.19 -7.06
CA ALA A 68 6.53 20.28 -6.28
C ALA A 68 7.34 19.39 -7.22
N ASP A 69 8.44 18.84 -6.71
CA ASP A 69 9.34 18.01 -7.50
C ASP A 69 8.79 16.58 -7.62
N ARG A 70 9.25 15.86 -8.64
CA ARG A 70 8.92 14.42 -8.78
C ARG A 70 9.39 13.61 -7.57
N GLU A 71 10.45 14.05 -6.91
CA GLU A 71 10.95 13.41 -5.69
C GLU A 71 9.93 13.50 -4.55
N ASP A 72 9.10 14.56 -4.47
CA ASP A 72 8.06 14.68 -3.44
C ASP A 72 6.99 13.58 -3.61
N LEU A 73 6.56 13.33 -4.86
CA LEU A 73 5.63 12.24 -5.15
C LEU A 73 6.23 10.86 -4.87
N ILE A 74 7.53 10.69 -5.15
CA ILE A 74 8.23 9.45 -4.82
C ILE A 74 8.24 9.26 -3.30
N GLN A 75 8.51 10.31 -2.52
CA GLN A 75 8.51 10.22 -1.05
C GLN A 75 7.14 9.87 -0.50
N GLU A 76 6.06 10.47 -1.01
CA GLU A 76 4.69 10.09 -0.65
C GLU A 76 4.39 8.63 -0.98
N GLY A 77 4.87 8.15 -2.13
CA GLY A 77 4.82 6.74 -2.50
C GLY A 77 5.61 5.85 -1.53
N MET A 78 6.81 6.27 -1.10
CA MET A 78 7.63 5.52 -0.13
C MET A 78 6.97 5.46 1.25
N ILE A 79 6.31 6.54 1.69
CA ILE A 79 5.48 6.56 2.92
C ILE A 79 4.34 5.54 2.78
N GLY A 80 3.68 5.49 1.62
CA GLY A 80 2.65 4.50 1.34
C GLY A 80 3.16 3.05 1.40
N LEU A 81 4.36 2.80 0.86
CA LEU A 81 5.01 1.49 0.96
C LEU A 81 5.33 1.12 2.41
N TYR A 82 5.90 2.04 3.19
CA TYR A 82 6.21 1.79 4.60
C TYR A 82 4.95 1.43 5.40
N LYS A 83 3.86 2.17 5.18
CA LYS A 83 2.56 1.85 5.78
C LYS A 83 2.03 0.48 5.34
N ALA A 84 2.25 0.10 4.07
CA ALA A 84 1.87 -1.22 3.58
C ALA A 84 2.63 -2.34 4.31
N ILE A 85 3.93 -2.19 4.52
CA ILE A 85 4.77 -3.15 5.26
C ILE A 85 4.20 -3.37 6.66
N LEU A 86 3.89 -2.28 7.38
CA LEU A 86 3.38 -2.38 8.76
C LEU A 86 1.95 -2.93 8.84
N SER A 87 1.12 -2.67 7.83
CA SER A 87 -0.32 -2.95 7.87
C SER A 87 -0.73 -4.24 7.16
N PHE A 88 0.19 -4.90 6.45
CA PHE A 88 -0.13 -6.11 5.69
C PHE A 88 -0.61 -7.23 6.62
N ASN A 89 -1.63 -7.95 6.17
CA ASN A 89 -2.19 -9.11 6.83
C ASN A 89 -2.15 -10.32 5.89
N ALA A 90 -1.27 -11.28 6.21
CA ALA A 90 -1.11 -12.51 5.43
C ALA A 90 -2.32 -13.46 5.51
N SER A 91 -3.27 -13.25 6.42
CA SER A 91 -4.52 -14.03 6.45
C SER A 91 -5.46 -13.68 5.28
N ARG A 92 -5.22 -12.55 4.61
CA ARG A 92 -6.00 -12.14 3.45
C ARG A 92 -5.51 -12.85 2.19
N ASN A 93 -6.43 -13.10 1.27
CA ASN A 93 -6.15 -13.77 -0.01
C ASN A 93 -5.49 -12.85 -1.06
N VAL A 94 -4.64 -11.92 -0.63
CA VAL A 94 -3.97 -10.92 -1.48
C VAL A 94 -2.48 -10.93 -1.20
N SER A 95 -1.67 -10.98 -2.25
CA SER A 95 -0.20 -10.92 -2.11
C SER A 95 0.28 -9.58 -1.56
N PHE A 96 1.44 -9.56 -0.89
CA PHE A 96 1.99 -8.30 -0.37
C PHE A 96 2.21 -7.28 -1.50
N LYS A 97 2.69 -7.73 -2.65
CA LYS A 97 2.91 -6.88 -3.82
C LYS A 97 1.65 -6.13 -4.25
N THR A 98 0.53 -6.83 -4.38
CA THR A 98 -0.75 -6.24 -4.80
C THR A 98 -1.25 -5.25 -3.73
N PHE A 99 -1.08 -5.57 -2.45
CA PHE A 99 -1.44 -4.66 -1.35
C PHE A 99 -0.55 -3.41 -1.31
N ALA A 100 0.76 -3.57 -1.46
CA ALA A 100 1.71 -2.47 -1.53
C ALA A 100 1.43 -1.56 -2.73
N GLU A 101 1.07 -2.12 -3.89
CA GLU A 101 0.65 -1.36 -5.07
C GLU A 101 -0.53 -0.43 -4.78
N LEU A 102 -1.54 -0.96 -4.09
CA LEU A 102 -2.70 -0.18 -3.70
C LEU A 102 -2.32 0.97 -2.75
N CYS A 103 -1.58 0.66 -1.68
CA CYS A 103 -1.18 1.65 -0.68
C CYS A 103 -0.33 2.77 -1.27
N VAL A 104 0.68 2.42 -2.06
CA VAL A 104 1.56 3.39 -2.76
C VAL A 104 0.72 4.30 -3.66
N THR A 105 -0.16 3.71 -4.47
CA THR A 105 -1.00 4.48 -5.40
C THR A 105 -1.95 5.42 -4.67
N ARG A 106 -2.60 4.95 -3.60
CA ARG A 106 -3.50 5.77 -2.78
C ARG A 106 -2.78 6.95 -2.12
N HIS A 107 -1.57 6.72 -1.62
CA HIS A 107 -0.76 7.78 -1.01
C HIS A 107 -0.39 8.87 -2.00
N ILE A 108 0.11 8.48 -3.18
CA ILE A 108 0.45 9.42 -4.26
C ILE A 108 -0.79 10.25 -4.67
N ILE A 109 -1.94 9.59 -4.90
CA ILE A 109 -3.18 10.28 -5.27
C ILE A 109 -3.65 11.23 -4.16
N SER A 110 -3.57 10.80 -2.91
CA SER A 110 -3.99 11.62 -1.76
C SER A 110 -3.15 12.88 -1.64
N ALA A 111 -1.83 12.77 -1.79
CA ALA A 111 -0.92 13.91 -1.81
C ALA A 111 -1.25 14.90 -2.95
N VAL A 112 -1.48 14.39 -4.16
CA VAL A 112 -1.92 15.21 -5.30
C VAL A 112 -3.23 15.94 -4.99
N LYS A 113 -4.24 15.24 -4.48
CA LYS A 113 -5.55 15.84 -4.13
C LYS A 113 -5.45 16.88 -3.02
N MET A 114 -4.60 16.65 -2.01
CA MET A 114 -4.39 17.62 -0.94
C MET A 114 -3.77 18.91 -1.47
N SER A 115 -2.82 18.83 -2.39
CA SER A 115 -2.18 20.02 -2.98
C SER A 115 -3.13 20.87 -3.85
N THR A 116 -4.02 20.23 -4.61
CA THR A 116 -4.97 20.93 -5.49
C THR A 116 -6.11 21.55 -4.68
N ARG A 117 -6.54 20.89 -3.60
CA ARG A 117 -7.57 21.41 -2.68
C ARG A 117 -7.09 22.64 -1.89
N GLN A 118 -5.82 22.69 -1.50
CA GLN A 118 -5.22 23.85 -0.80
C GLN A 118 -5.24 25.13 -1.67
N LYS A 119 -5.01 25.03 -2.98
CA LYS A 119 -5.08 26.18 -3.91
C LYS A 119 -6.52 26.66 -4.19
N HIS A 120 -7.53 25.83 -3.91
CA HIS A 120 -8.95 26.11 -4.16
C HIS A 120 -9.80 26.14 -2.87
N MET A 121 -9.20 26.27 -1.69
CA MET A 121 -9.93 26.32 -0.41
C MET A 121 -11.02 27.41 -0.36
N PRO A 122 -10.85 28.61 -0.98
CA PRO A 122 -11.92 29.60 -1.06
C PRO A 122 -13.03 29.29 -2.08
N LEU A 123 -12.76 28.47 -3.11
CA LEU A 123 -13.73 28.15 -4.19
C LEU A 123 -14.50 26.84 -3.96
N ASN A 124 -13.95 25.91 -3.18
CA ASN A 124 -14.58 24.61 -2.89
C ASN A 124 -15.64 24.66 -1.78
N SER A 125 -15.90 25.84 -1.19
CA SER A 125 -17.00 26.08 -0.25
C SER A 125 -18.34 26.38 -0.95
N TYR A 126 -18.38 26.40 -2.28
CA TYR A 126 -19.62 26.50 -3.05
C TYR A 126 -19.90 25.19 -3.78
N ILE A 127 -20.99 24.53 -3.36
CA ILE A 127 -21.57 23.37 -4.02
C ILE A 127 -21.90 23.75 -5.47
N SER A 128 -21.23 23.12 -6.44
CA SER A 128 -21.50 23.31 -7.87
C SER A 128 -22.38 22.16 -8.39
N LEU A 129 -23.60 22.50 -8.82
CA LEU A 129 -24.67 21.59 -9.27
C LEU A 129 -24.49 21.04 -10.70
N ASN A 130 -23.34 21.19 -11.35
CA ASN A 130 -23.14 20.76 -12.74
C ASN A 130 -21.92 19.83 -12.88
N LYS A 131 -22.16 18.52 -12.84
CA LYS A 131 -21.22 17.51 -13.32
C LYS A 131 -21.34 17.40 -14.84
N THR A 132 -20.35 17.90 -15.57
CA THR A 132 -20.08 17.49 -16.96
C THR A 132 -18.74 16.76 -17.02
N ASP A 133 -18.86 15.45 -17.20
CA ASP A 133 -18.01 14.53 -17.95
C ASP A 133 -16.66 15.07 -18.46
N THR A 134 -15.59 14.77 -17.72
CA THR A 134 -14.22 14.73 -18.26
C THR A 134 -13.51 13.49 -17.72
N GLY A 135 -13.67 12.35 -18.40
CA GLY A 135 -12.62 11.40 -18.81
C GLY A 135 -11.57 10.89 -17.80
N MET A 136 -11.71 11.16 -16.50
CA MET A 136 -10.91 10.63 -15.42
C MET A 136 -11.85 9.87 -14.49
N ASP A 137 -12.09 8.60 -14.86
CA ASP A 137 -12.82 7.62 -14.06
C ASP A 137 -12.00 7.27 -12.80
N TYR A 138 -11.98 8.20 -11.85
CA TYR A 138 -11.81 7.85 -10.46
C TYR A 138 -13.18 8.06 -9.83
N ILE A 139 -13.79 6.94 -9.40
CA ILE A 139 -14.94 7.01 -8.51
C ILE A 139 -14.53 7.92 -7.36
N GLU A 140 -15.19 9.07 -7.30
CA GLU A 140 -15.20 9.95 -6.15
C GLU A 140 -15.61 9.08 -4.97
N TYR A 141 -14.64 8.63 -4.17
CA TYR A 141 -14.88 8.19 -2.80
C TYR A 141 -15.27 9.47 -2.07
N SER A 142 -16.49 9.92 -2.36
CA SER A 142 -17.21 10.89 -1.58
C SER A 142 -17.07 10.42 -0.16
N GLY A 143 -16.53 11.31 0.68
CA GLY A 143 -16.40 11.04 2.09
C GLY A 143 -17.74 10.50 2.54
N TYR A 144 -17.75 9.23 2.93
CA TYR A 144 -18.78 8.74 3.82
C TYR A 144 -18.60 9.61 5.05
N SER A 145 -19.35 10.70 5.09
CA SER A 145 -19.61 11.41 6.33
C SER A 145 -20.28 10.36 7.18
N VAL A 146 -19.47 9.65 7.96
CA VAL A 146 -19.93 9.00 9.17
C VAL A 146 -20.52 10.16 9.94
N GLU A 147 -21.84 10.31 9.82
CA GLU A 147 -22.60 11.02 10.83
C GLU A 147 -22.05 10.47 12.13
N LYS A 148 -21.42 11.36 12.90
CA LYS A 148 -20.79 11.01 14.15
C LYS A 148 -21.95 10.75 15.11
N SER A 149 -22.61 9.61 14.93
CA SER A 149 -23.47 9.03 15.95
C SER A 149 -22.59 8.88 17.17
N GLU A 150 -23.05 9.40 18.30
CA GLU A 150 -22.46 9.12 19.60
C GLU A 150 -22.68 7.64 19.92
N SER A 151 -22.03 6.75 19.16
CA SER A 151 -22.03 5.32 19.42
C SER A 151 -21.26 5.11 20.71
N ASN A 152 -21.91 4.53 21.71
CA ASN A 152 -21.25 4.22 22.97
C ASN A 152 -20.14 3.16 22.76
N PRO A 153 -19.19 3.01 23.69
CA PRO A 153 -18.05 2.10 23.51
C PRO A 153 -18.46 0.64 23.26
N GLU A 154 -19.59 0.21 23.82
CA GLU A 154 -20.17 -1.13 23.63
C GLU A 154 -20.63 -1.34 22.19
N GLN A 155 -21.37 -0.38 21.64
CA GLN A 155 -21.87 -0.43 20.27
C GLN A 155 -20.72 -0.39 19.25
N ILE A 156 -19.68 0.43 19.49
CA ILE A 156 -18.47 0.44 18.66
C ILE A 156 -17.76 -0.93 18.70
N MET A 157 -17.77 -1.60 19.86
CA MET A 157 -17.17 -2.93 19.99
C MET A 157 -17.95 -3.98 19.20
N ILE A 158 -19.29 -3.99 19.33
CA ILE A 158 -20.17 -4.90 18.59
C ILE A 158 -20.01 -4.69 17.07
N GLU A 159 -20.08 -3.43 16.61
CA GLU A 159 -19.91 -3.10 15.18
C GLU A 159 -18.53 -3.56 14.65
N LYS A 160 -17.47 -3.46 15.46
CA LYS A 160 -16.15 -3.97 15.09
C LYS A 160 -16.12 -5.49 14.98
N GLU A 161 -16.77 -6.21 15.90
CA GLU A 161 -16.86 -7.67 15.85
C GLU A 161 -17.63 -8.13 14.62
N ASP A 162 -18.74 -7.47 14.28
CA ASP A 162 -19.52 -7.74 13.08
C ASP A 162 -18.68 -7.52 11.81
N ILE A 163 -17.94 -6.39 11.75
CA ILE A 163 -17.04 -6.11 10.63
C ILE A 163 -15.96 -7.20 10.51
N ILE A 164 -15.31 -7.58 11.61
CA ILE A 164 -14.29 -8.64 11.61
C ILE A 164 -14.89 -9.98 11.16
N GLY A 165 -16.11 -10.30 11.62
CA GLY A 165 -16.84 -11.51 11.24
C GLY A 165 -17.16 -11.54 9.74
N ILE A 166 -17.65 -10.43 9.19
CA ILE A 166 -17.94 -10.29 7.76
C ILE A 166 -16.65 -10.38 6.94
N GLU A 167 -15.59 -9.66 7.32
CA GLU A 167 -14.30 -9.72 6.62
C GLU A 167 -13.75 -11.15 6.57
N GLY A 168 -13.80 -11.88 7.69
CA GLY A 168 -13.37 -13.28 7.73
C GLY A 168 -14.20 -14.22 6.86
N GLN A 169 -15.50 -13.96 6.68
CA GLN A 169 -16.34 -14.72 5.76
C GLN A 169 -16.04 -14.40 4.29
N ILE A 170 -15.81 -13.12 3.97
CA ILE A 170 -15.42 -12.68 2.63
C ILE A 170 -14.09 -13.32 2.24
N ASP A 171 -13.09 -13.27 3.12
CA ASP A 171 -11.78 -13.85 2.89
C ASP A 171 -11.88 -15.35 2.58
N LYS A 172 -12.73 -16.10 3.29
CA LYS A 172 -12.97 -17.53 3.01
C LYS A 172 -13.75 -17.80 1.72
N ALA A 173 -14.61 -16.88 1.29
CA ALA A 173 -15.48 -17.08 0.14
C ALA A 173 -14.77 -16.81 -1.19
N LEU A 174 -13.85 -15.85 -1.22
CA LEU A 174 -13.16 -15.42 -2.43
C LEU A 174 -11.90 -16.25 -2.69
N SER A 175 -11.67 -16.57 -3.96
CA SER A 175 -10.35 -17.04 -4.41
C SER A 175 -9.32 -15.91 -4.38
N ALA A 176 -8.03 -16.25 -4.37
CA ALA A 176 -6.94 -15.24 -4.44
C ALA A 176 -7.10 -14.28 -5.62
N PHE A 177 -7.43 -14.80 -6.80
CA PHE A 177 -7.69 -13.96 -7.97
C PHE A 177 -8.88 -13.02 -7.78
N GLU A 178 -9.97 -13.50 -7.19
CA GLU A 178 -11.16 -12.68 -6.93
C GLU A 178 -10.91 -11.63 -5.84
N ALA A 179 -10.12 -11.95 -4.81
CA ALA A 179 -9.74 -11.01 -3.77
C ALA A 179 -8.87 -9.88 -4.34
N GLU A 180 -7.91 -10.18 -5.21
CA GLU A 180 -7.11 -9.17 -5.90
C GLU A 180 -7.97 -8.29 -6.83
N VAL A 181 -8.86 -8.91 -7.63
CA VAL A 181 -9.81 -8.16 -8.49
C VAL A 181 -10.70 -7.25 -7.64
N LEU A 182 -11.27 -7.76 -6.55
CA LEU A 182 -12.11 -6.98 -5.64
C LEU A 182 -11.32 -5.82 -5.04
N MET A 183 -10.09 -6.04 -4.61
CA MET A 183 -9.25 -5.00 -4.02
C MET A 183 -8.98 -3.86 -5.00
N TYR A 184 -8.63 -4.17 -6.26
CA TYR A 184 -8.46 -3.13 -7.28
C TYR A 184 -9.78 -2.44 -7.63
N TYR A 185 -10.88 -3.18 -7.72
CA TYR A 185 -12.18 -2.60 -8.01
C TYR A 185 -12.64 -1.63 -6.91
N LEU A 186 -12.51 -2.00 -5.64
CA LEU A 186 -12.79 -1.12 -4.50
C LEU A 186 -11.85 0.08 -4.40
N SER A 187 -10.70 0.05 -5.10
CA SER A 187 -9.83 1.20 -5.23
C SER A 187 -10.28 2.21 -6.30
N GLY A 188 -11.38 1.93 -6.99
CA GLY A 188 -11.95 2.77 -8.03
C GLY A 188 -11.33 2.57 -9.42
N MET A 189 -10.61 1.48 -9.65
CA MET A 189 -10.03 1.18 -10.98
C MET A 189 -11.08 0.62 -11.94
N SER A 190 -11.02 1.05 -13.20
CA SER A 190 -11.84 0.49 -14.27
C SER A 190 -11.39 -0.92 -14.67
N TYR A 191 -12.27 -1.71 -15.26
CA TYR A 191 -12.00 -3.12 -15.59
C TYR A 191 -10.81 -3.28 -16.53
N GLY A 192 -10.67 -2.36 -17.49
CA GLY A 192 -9.53 -2.32 -18.40
C GLY A 192 -8.20 -2.09 -17.66
N ARG A 193 -8.18 -1.22 -16.65
CA ARG A 193 -6.97 -0.97 -15.84
C ARG A 193 -6.63 -2.17 -14.97
N ILE A 194 -7.63 -2.80 -14.35
CA ILE A 194 -7.46 -4.03 -13.57
C ILE A 194 -6.86 -5.14 -14.45
N ALA A 195 -7.41 -5.33 -15.65
CA ALA A 195 -6.94 -6.33 -16.61
C ALA A 195 -5.46 -6.12 -16.97
N VAL A 196 -5.05 -4.88 -17.25
CA VAL A 196 -3.64 -4.52 -17.52
C VAL A 196 -2.76 -4.79 -16.29
N CYS A 197 -3.17 -4.37 -15.10
CA CYS A 197 -2.40 -4.57 -13.86
C CYS A 197 -2.19 -6.04 -13.52
N MET A 198 -3.22 -6.88 -13.76
CA MET A 198 -3.18 -8.30 -13.44
C MET A 198 -2.64 -9.18 -14.59
N ASN A 199 -2.28 -8.57 -15.73
CA ASN A 199 -1.92 -9.28 -16.96
C ASN A 199 -2.98 -10.35 -17.33
N ARG A 200 -4.23 -9.90 -17.43
CA ARG A 200 -5.42 -10.68 -17.79
C ARG A 200 -6.23 -9.94 -18.84
N ASP A 201 -7.14 -10.64 -19.49
CA ASP A 201 -8.11 -10.02 -20.37
C ASP A 201 -9.28 -9.41 -19.58
N VAL A 202 -9.92 -8.39 -20.16
CA VAL A 202 -11.03 -7.65 -19.54
C VAL A 202 -12.22 -8.57 -19.21
N LYS A 203 -12.46 -9.59 -20.04
CA LYS A 203 -13.56 -10.55 -19.83
C LYS A 203 -13.31 -11.45 -18.61
N SER A 204 -12.06 -11.83 -18.35
CA SER A 204 -11.68 -12.56 -17.14
C SER A 204 -11.92 -11.75 -15.86
N VAL A 205 -11.60 -10.45 -15.88
CA VAL A 205 -11.88 -9.52 -14.77
C VAL A 205 -13.39 -9.35 -14.57
N ASP A 206 -14.16 -9.13 -15.63
CA ASP A 206 -15.62 -9.01 -15.54
C ASP A 206 -16.26 -10.29 -14.98
N ASN A 207 -15.85 -11.46 -15.49
CA ASN A 207 -16.31 -12.75 -14.97
C ASN A 207 -15.97 -12.93 -13.48
N ALA A 208 -14.81 -12.45 -13.04
CA ALA A 208 -14.45 -12.46 -11.62
C ALA A 208 -15.38 -11.56 -10.80
N LEU A 209 -15.65 -10.34 -11.24
CA LEU A 209 -16.58 -9.42 -10.58
C LEU A 209 -18.00 -9.99 -10.47
N GLN A 210 -18.48 -10.66 -11.51
CA GLN A 210 -19.77 -11.35 -11.46
C GLN A 210 -19.80 -12.50 -10.45
N ARG A 211 -18.70 -13.25 -10.29
CA ARG A 211 -18.59 -14.30 -9.27
C ARG A 211 -18.47 -13.72 -7.87
N ILE A 212 -17.69 -12.65 -7.70
CA ILE A 212 -17.54 -11.90 -6.46
C ILE A 212 -18.91 -11.43 -5.97
N LYS A 213 -19.68 -10.74 -6.82
CA LYS A 213 -21.03 -10.26 -6.47
C LYS A 213 -21.92 -11.39 -5.95
N ARG A 214 -22.00 -12.51 -6.68
CA ARG A 214 -22.78 -13.70 -6.27
C ARG A 214 -22.31 -14.32 -4.96
N LYS A 215 -21.00 -14.24 -4.65
CA LYS A 215 -20.44 -14.75 -3.38
C LYS A 215 -20.76 -13.80 -2.23
N LEU A 216 -20.59 -12.50 -2.42
CA LEU A 216 -20.90 -11.48 -1.42
C LEU A 216 -22.38 -11.46 -1.07
N GLU A 217 -23.27 -11.60 -2.05
CA GLU A 217 -24.72 -11.73 -1.81
C GLU A 217 -25.04 -12.89 -0.86
N LYS A 218 -24.32 -14.02 -0.94
CA LYS A 218 -24.50 -15.17 -0.04
C LYS A 218 -23.92 -14.96 1.35
N VAL A 219 -22.84 -14.18 1.46
CA VAL A 219 -22.20 -13.85 2.75
C VAL A 219 -23.03 -12.83 3.52
N LEU A 220 -23.60 -11.84 2.83
CA LEU A 220 -24.35 -10.72 3.42
C LEU A 220 -25.85 -11.01 3.62
N SER A 221 -26.38 -12.09 3.06
CA SER A 221 -27.79 -12.52 3.26
C SER A 221 -27.98 -13.45 4.45
N ARG A 222 -26.94 -13.64 5.26
CA ARG A 222 -26.96 -14.35 6.54
C ARG A 222 -26.85 -13.35 7.67
#